data_AF-A0A5K1FGI8-F1
#
_entry.id   AF-A0A5K1FGI8-F1
#
_cell.length_a   1.000
_cell.length_b   1.000
_cell.length_c   1.000
_cell.angle_alpha   90.00
_cell.angle_beta   90.00
_cell.angle_gamma   90.00
#
_symmetry.space_group_name_H-M   'P 1'
#
loop_
_entity.id
_entity.type
_entity.pdbx_description
1 polymer ?
#
loop_
_entity_poly.entity_id
_entity_poly.type
_entity_poly.pdbx_seq_one_letter_code
_entity_poly.pdbx_strand_id
1 'polypeptide(L)'
;VDIIFNNEFWKTCVKLLKVCVPLVKVLRLADSEDRPSIGYLHEVMDKAKEAIRDNLKGKKKLYMPVWKMIDKRWTEQLHQPLHAAAYYLNPAIRFSPTFKKDREVLSGLLDCINMLVADSREQDAVSHELDLYDTCYRGMGQPVAVRARTTMRP
;
A
#
# COMPACT_ATOMS: atom_id res chain seq x y z
N VAL A 1 36.00 -11.68 18.53
CA VAL A 1 36.19 -10.27 18.95
C VAL A 1 36.50 -9.38 17.73
N ASP A 2 37.16 -9.87 16.68
CA ASP A 2 37.53 -9.10 15.48
C ASP A 2 36.37 -8.55 14.62
N ILE A 3 35.19 -9.17 14.63
CA ILE A 3 34.04 -8.70 13.83
C ILE A 3 33.53 -7.33 14.33
N ILE A 4 33.58 -7.10 15.65
CA ILE A 4 33.08 -5.87 16.28
C ILE A 4 33.98 -4.67 15.92
N PHE A 5 35.24 -4.90 15.61
CA PHE A 5 36.17 -3.85 15.17
C PHE A 5 36.31 -3.76 13.64
N ASN A 6 35.63 -4.64 12.89
CA ASN A 6 35.69 -4.66 11.44
C ASN A 6 34.81 -3.54 10.84
N ASN A 7 35.46 -2.52 10.29
CA ASN A 7 34.77 -1.39 9.67
C ASN A 7 33.91 -1.79 8.44
N GLU A 8 34.32 -2.78 7.66
CA GLU A 8 33.56 -3.24 6.49
C GLU A 8 32.28 -3.99 6.89
N PHE A 9 32.34 -4.73 8.02
CA PHE A 9 31.17 -5.33 8.63
C PHE A 9 30.13 -4.26 8.98
N TRP A 10 30.52 -3.21 9.72
CA TRP A 10 29.59 -2.14 10.10
C TRP A 10 29.03 -1.35 8.92
N LYS A 11 29.85 -1.08 7.90
CA LYS A 11 29.36 -0.48 6.64
C LYS A 11 28.29 -1.34 5.98
N THR A 12 28.42 -2.67 6.04
CA THR A 12 27.43 -3.61 5.53
C THR A 12 26.16 -3.59 6.38
N CYS A 13 26.27 -3.58 7.71
CA CYS A 13 25.12 -3.43 8.61
C CYS A 13 24.33 -2.13 8.34
N VAL A 14 25.02 -1.01 8.12
CA VAL A 14 24.37 0.27 7.77
C VAL A 14 23.62 0.17 6.43
N LYS A 15 24.18 -0.52 5.43
CA LYS A 15 23.49 -0.77 4.15
C LYS A 15 22.25 -1.64 4.36
N LEU A 16 22.31 -2.65 5.23
CA LEU A 16 21.17 -3.52 5.55
C LEU A 16 20.06 -2.74 6.25
N LEU A 17 20.39 -1.92 7.25
CA LEU A 17 19.42 -1.10 7.98
C LEU A 17 18.65 -0.14 7.06
N LYS A 18 19.35 0.44 6.07
CA LYS A 18 18.73 1.28 5.03
C LYS A 18 17.64 0.58 4.23
N VAL A 19 17.68 -0.75 4.16
CA VAL A 19 16.68 -1.59 3.48
C VAL A 19 15.62 -2.10 4.46
N CYS A 20 16.04 -2.62 5.62
CA CYS A 20 15.15 -3.30 6.55
C CYS A 20 14.25 -2.35 7.34
N VAL A 21 14.72 -1.15 7.71
CA VAL A 21 13.94 -0.22 8.54
C VAL A 21 12.61 0.19 7.88
N PRO A 22 12.56 0.56 6.58
CA PRO A 22 11.29 0.77 5.88
C PRO A 22 10.33 -0.44 5.95
N LEU A 23 10.84 -1.67 5.81
CA LEU A 23 10.03 -2.88 5.85
C LEU A 23 9.49 -3.19 7.25
N VAL A 24 10.30 -2.96 8.29
CA VAL A 24 9.85 -3.10 9.69
C VAL A 24 8.71 -2.12 10.00
N LYS A 25 8.69 -0.93 9.39
CA LYS A 25 7.55 0.00 9.52
C LYS A 25 6.28 -0.54 8.88
N VAL A 26 6.39 -1.23 7.73
CA VAL A 26 5.25 -1.92 7.09
C VAL A 26 4.71 -2.99 8.05
N LEU A 27 5.59 -3.83 8.59
CA LEU A 27 5.21 -4.90 9.51
C LEU A 27 4.53 -4.35 10.76
N ARG A 28 5.08 -3.29 11.37
CA ARG A 28 4.49 -2.65 12.55
C ARG A 28 3.09 -2.07 12.28
N LEU A 29 2.83 -1.61 11.05
CA LEU A 29 1.50 -1.17 10.66
C LEU A 29 0.55 -2.37 10.48
N ALA A 30 1.02 -3.44 9.86
CA ALA A 30 0.23 -4.66 9.66
C ALA A 30 -0.18 -5.30 11.01
N ASP A 31 0.73 -5.32 11.98
CA ASP A 31 0.53 -5.84 13.35
C ASP A 31 -0.23 -4.87 14.28
N SER A 32 -0.57 -3.66 13.81
CA SER A 32 -1.24 -2.67 14.65
C SER A 32 -2.69 -3.09 14.92
N GLU A 33 -2.98 -3.57 16.13
CA GLU A 33 -4.36 -3.90 16.56
C GLU A 33 -5.26 -2.66 16.71
N ASP A 34 -4.67 -1.46 16.85
CA ASP A 34 -5.42 -0.23 17.14
C ASP A 34 -6.25 0.32 15.96
N ARG A 35 -5.91 -0.04 14.72
CA ARG A 35 -6.53 0.53 13.51
C ARG A 35 -6.58 -0.49 12.37
N PRO A 36 -7.64 -0.50 11.54
CA PRO A 36 -7.69 -1.34 10.35
C PRO A 36 -6.50 -1.02 9.41
N SER A 37 -5.54 -1.94 9.34
CA SER A 37 -4.29 -1.76 8.59
C SER A 37 -4.44 -2.07 7.10
N ILE A 38 -5.43 -2.88 6.75
CA ILE A 38 -5.62 -3.43 5.40
C ILE A 38 -5.74 -2.36 4.31
N GLY A 39 -6.48 -1.28 4.59
CA GLY A 39 -6.67 -0.15 3.66
C GLY A 39 -5.45 0.74 3.50
N TYR A 40 -4.40 0.57 4.31
CA TYR A 40 -3.16 1.35 4.25
C TYR A 40 -1.95 0.50 3.80
N LEU A 41 -2.06 -0.83 3.83
CA LEU A 41 -0.92 -1.71 3.62
C LEU A 41 -0.25 -1.50 2.25
N HIS A 42 -1.04 -1.35 1.20
CA HIS A 42 -0.54 -1.09 -0.15
C HIS A 42 0.27 0.22 -0.22
N GLU A 43 -0.29 1.33 0.31
CA GLU A 43 0.38 2.64 0.36
C GLU A 43 1.71 2.58 1.13
N VAL A 44 1.72 1.88 2.26
CA VAL A 44 2.90 1.81 3.13
C VAL A 44 3.97 0.91 2.52
N MET A 45 3.59 -0.15 1.79
CA MET A 45 4.52 -0.94 0.99
C MET A 45 5.16 -0.11 -0.13
N ASP A 46 4.35 0.67 -0.86
CA ASP A 46 4.84 1.56 -1.91
C ASP A 46 5.82 2.61 -1.35
N LYS A 47 5.45 3.25 -0.23
CA LYS A 47 6.32 4.19 0.49
C LYS A 47 7.61 3.52 1.00
N ALA A 48 7.55 2.26 1.42
CA ALA A 48 8.74 1.53 1.83
C ALA A 48 9.69 1.30 0.65
N LYS A 49 9.17 0.93 -0.52
CA LYS A 49 9.97 0.79 -1.76
C LYS A 49 10.63 2.11 -2.15
N GLU A 50 9.89 3.22 -2.12
CA GLU A 50 10.42 4.56 -2.40
C GLU A 50 11.50 4.97 -1.39
N ALA A 51 11.28 4.75 -0.09
CA ALA A 51 12.26 5.03 0.94
C ALA A 51 13.56 4.21 0.77
N ILE A 52 13.45 2.95 0.35
CA ILE A 52 14.61 2.10 0.05
C ILE A 52 15.40 2.67 -1.14
N ARG A 53 14.72 3.10 -2.20
CA ARG A 53 15.37 3.75 -3.36
C ARG A 53 16.15 4.98 -2.91
N ASP A 54 15.52 5.83 -2.11
CA ASP A 54 16.10 7.10 -1.68
C ASP A 54 17.27 6.87 -0.71
N ASN A 55 17.16 5.93 0.23
CA ASN A 55 18.24 5.51 1.14
C ASN A 55 19.47 4.97 0.39
N LEU A 56 19.24 4.35 -0.77
CA LEU A 56 20.26 3.85 -1.69
C LEU A 56 20.65 4.89 -2.77
N LYS A 57 20.28 6.16 -2.56
CA LYS A 57 20.63 7.31 -3.40
C LYS A 57 20.18 7.16 -4.85
N GLY A 58 19.03 6.53 -5.10
CA GLY A 58 18.52 6.30 -6.45
C GLY A 58 19.39 5.37 -7.31
N LYS A 59 20.36 4.67 -6.73
CA LYS A 59 21.25 3.78 -7.49
C LYS A 59 20.51 2.51 -7.89
N LYS A 60 19.96 2.48 -9.11
CA LYS A 60 19.17 1.38 -9.67
C LYS A 60 19.76 -0.01 -9.45
N LYS A 61 21.08 -0.16 -9.63
CA LYS A 61 21.80 -1.42 -9.42
C LYS A 61 21.70 -1.96 -7.97
N LEU A 62 21.48 -1.09 -6.98
CA LEU A 62 21.39 -1.47 -5.56
C LEU A 62 19.95 -1.75 -5.14
N TYR A 63 18.99 -0.90 -5.50
CA TYR A 63 17.61 -1.04 -4.99
C TYR A 63 16.74 -1.97 -5.84
N MET A 64 16.99 -2.11 -7.16
CA MET A 64 16.13 -2.97 -8.00
C MET A 64 16.15 -4.45 -7.59
N PRO A 65 17.29 -5.07 -7.21
CA PRO A 65 17.29 -6.43 -6.69
C PRO A 65 16.41 -6.56 -5.43
N VAL A 66 16.47 -5.57 -4.54
CA VAL A 66 15.65 -5.53 -3.32
C VAL A 66 14.17 -5.40 -3.67
N TRP A 67 13.80 -4.49 -4.57
CA TRP A 67 12.43 -4.35 -5.05
C TRP A 67 11.90 -5.64 -5.65
N LYS A 68 12.67 -6.33 -6.50
CA LYS A 68 12.27 -7.63 -7.05
C LYS A 68 12.00 -8.67 -5.96
N MET A 69 12.79 -8.69 -4.88
CA MET A 69 12.56 -9.59 -3.75
C MET A 69 11.31 -9.24 -2.95
N ILE A 70 11.00 -7.94 -2.83
CA ILE A 70 9.77 -7.44 -2.19
C ILE A 70 8.57 -7.80 -3.07
N ASP A 71 8.60 -7.44 -4.36
CA ASP A 71 7.53 -7.68 -5.33
C ASP A 71 7.19 -9.16 -5.41
N LYS A 72 8.21 -10.03 -5.47
CA LYS A 72 8.00 -11.48 -5.44
C LYS A 72 7.21 -11.92 -4.20
N ARG A 73 7.61 -11.48 -3.00
CA ARG A 73 6.91 -11.83 -1.75
C ARG A 73 5.53 -11.20 -1.66
N TRP A 74 5.39 -9.97 -2.15
CA TRP A 74 4.13 -9.25 -2.21
C TRP A 74 3.13 -10.04 -3.04
N THR A 75 3.44 -10.31 -4.30
CA THR A 75 2.53 -11.03 -5.22
C THR A 75 2.27 -12.47 -4.81
N GLU A 76 3.28 -13.20 -4.30
CA GLU A 76 3.14 -14.63 -4.00
C GLU A 76 2.50 -14.92 -2.63
N GLN A 77 2.59 -14.01 -1.66
CA GLN A 77 2.26 -14.34 -0.26
C GLN A 77 1.36 -13.31 0.44
N LEU A 78 1.56 -12.02 0.20
CA LEU A 78 0.97 -10.97 1.05
C LEU A 78 -0.19 -10.23 0.36
N HIS A 79 -0.07 -9.99 -0.94
CA HIS A 79 -1.07 -9.27 -1.71
C HIS A 79 -2.25 -10.18 -2.00
N GLN A 80 -3.46 -9.63 -1.86
CA GLN A 80 -4.71 -10.28 -2.18
C GLN A 80 -5.63 -9.22 -2.80
N PRO A 81 -6.60 -9.59 -3.64
CA PRO A 81 -7.54 -8.63 -4.22
C PRO A 81 -8.20 -7.70 -3.18
N LEU A 82 -8.46 -8.22 -1.97
CA LEU A 82 -8.98 -7.43 -0.86
C LEU A 82 -8.06 -6.26 -0.44
N HIS A 83 -6.73 -6.43 -0.49
CA HIS A 83 -5.79 -5.35 -0.18
C HIS A 83 -5.85 -4.23 -1.22
N ALA A 84 -5.96 -4.57 -2.50
CA ALA A 84 -6.14 -3.61 -3.58
C ALA A 84 -7.48 -2.87 -3.47
N ALA A 85 -8.57 -3.60 -3.20
CA ALA A 85 -9.88 -3.02 -2.97
C ALA A 85 -9.88 -2.07 -1.77
N ALA A 86 -9.30 -2.50 -0.64
CA ALA A 86 -9.21 -1.67 0.56
C ALA A 86 -8.37 -0.40 0.36
N TYR A 87 -7.26 -0.49 -0.39
CA TYR A 87 -6.47 0.67 -0.79
C TYR A 87 -7.28 1.64 -1.65
N TYR A 88 -8.01 1.13 -2.64
CA TYR A 88 -8.85 1.93 -3.52
C TYR A 88 -9.99 2.64 -2.78
N LEU A 89 -10.65 1.92 -1.87
CA LEU A 89 -11.84 2.38 -1.16
C LEU A 89 -11.52 3.25 0.06
N ASN A 90 -10.26 3.34 0.48
CA ASN A 90 -9.84 4.18 1.60
C ASN A 90 -9.88 5.67 1.20
N PRO A 91 -10.81 6.51 1.72
CA PRO A 91 -10.95 7.89 1.27
C PRO A 91 -9.75 8.77 1.62
N ALA A 92 -9.02 8.44 2.69
CA ALA A 92 -7.80 9.14 3.08
C ALA A 92 -6.69 8.99 2.03
N ILE A 93 -6.72 7.89 1.26
CA ILE A 93 -5.74 7.58 0.23
C ILE A 93 -6.31 7.92 -1.15
N ARG A 94 -7.51 7.46 -1.50
CA ARG A 94 -8.13 7.62 -2.83
C ARG A 94 -8.11 9.06 -3.34
N PHE A 95 -8.33 10.02 -2.43
CA PHE A 95 -8.40 11.44 -2.71
C PHE A 95 -7.11 12.20 -2.33
N SER A 96 -6.06 11.48 -1.95
CA SER A 96 -4.71 12.06 -1.76
C SER A 96 -4.08 12.39 -3.11
N PRO A 97 -3.30 13.49 -3.22
CA PRO A 97 -2.51 13.78 -4.41
C PRO A 97 -1.49 12.69 -4.79
N THR A 98 -1.16 11.80 -3.85
CA THR A 98 -0.20 10.71 -4.04
C THR A 98 -0.84 9.40 -4.47
N PHE A 99 -2.16 9.34 -4.61
CA PHE A 99 -2.87 8.12 -5.00
C PHE A 99 -2.43 7.62 -6.38
N LYS A 100 -2.19 6.31 -6.49
CA LYS A 100 -1.85 5.67 -7.75
C LYS A 100 -2.94 4.67 -8.13
N LYS A 101 -3.68 5.01 -9.19
CA LYS A 101 -4.64 4.10 -9.84
C LYS A 101 -3.93 3.28 -10.91
N ASP A 102 -3.05 2.36 -10.50
CA ASP A 102 -2.36 1.48 -11.44
C ASP A 102 -3.21 0.25 -11.81
N ARG A 103 -2.69 -0.57 -12.73
CA ARG A 103 -3.38 -1.76 -13.20
C ARG A 103 -3.52 -2.84 -12.13
N GLU A 104 -2.57 -2.95 -11.21
CA GLU A 104 -2.62 -3.93 -10.11
C GLU A 104 -3.78 -3.60 -9.18
N VAL A 105 -3.90 -2.33 -8.78
CA VAL A 105 -4.98 -1.85 -7.92
C VAL A 105 -6.35 -2.04 -8.57
N LEU A 106 -6.48 -1.70 -9.86
CA LEU A 106 -7.74 -1.86 -10.59
C LEU A 106 -8.13 -3.34 -10.78
N SER A 107 -7.18 -4.19 -11.18
CA SER A 107 -7.42 -5.63 -11.31
C SER A 107 -7.83 -6.23 -9.97
N GLY A 108 -7.09 -5.94 -8.91
CA GLY A 108 -7.39 -6.45 -7.59
C GLY A 108 -8.73 -5.97 -7.04
N LEU A 109 -9.16 -4.74 -7.34
CA LEU A 109 -10.51 -4.29 -7.00
C LEU A 109 -11.59 -5.14 -7.71
N LEU A 110 -11.46 -5.33 -9.03
CA LEU A 110 -12.42 -6.11 -9.82
C LEU A 110 -12.43 -7.58 -9.39
N ASP A 111 -11.26 -8.18 -9.18
CA ASP A 111 -11.12 -9.55 -8.69
C ASP A 111 -11.77 -9.69 -7.31
N CYS A 112 -11.64 -8.69 -6.43
CA CYS A 112 -12.29 -8.69 -5.13
C CYS A 112 -13.81 -8.65 -5.25
N ILE A 113 -14.36 -7.81 -6.14
CA ILE A 113 -15.79 -7.73 -6.38
C ILE A 113 -16.32 -9.06 -6.93
N ASN A 114 -15.64 -9.63 -7.92
CA ASN A 114 -16.00 -10.92 -8.52
C ASN A 114 -16.00 -12.06 -7.49
N MET A 115 -15.10 -12.03 -6.51
CA MET A 115 -15.06 -13.04 -5.44
C MET A 115 -16.15 -12.84 -4.38
N LEU A 116 -16.53 -11.60 -4.09
CA LEU A 116 -17.48 -11.28 -3.00
C LEU A 116 -18.93 -11.22 -3.45
N VAL A 117 -19.17 -10.87 -4.72
CA VAL A 117 -20.51 -10.64 -5.28
C VAL A 117 -20.72 -11.62 -6.42
N ALA A 118 -21.58 -12.62 -6.21
CA ALA A 118 -21.83 -13.67 -7.21
C ALA A 118 -22.85 -13.25 -8.28
N ASP A 119 -23.80 -12.39 -7.95
CA ASP A 119 -24.85 -11.92 -8.87
C ASP A 119 -24.32 -10.80 -9.77
N SER A 120 -24.47 -10.97 -11.08
CA SER A 120 -23.94 -10.00 -12.05
C SER A 120 -24.65 -8.65 -12.02
N ARG A 121 -25.94 -8.59 -11.64
CA ARG A 121 -26.66 -7.32 -11.51
C ARG A 121 -26.20 -6.56 -10.28
N GLU A 122 -25.88 -7.27 -9.21
CA GLU A 122 -25.25 -6.67 -8.03
C GLU A 122 -23.83 -6.17 -8.34
N GLN A 123 -23.05 -6.90 -9.15
CA GLN A 123 -21.73 -6.43 -9.63
C GLN A 123 -21.85 -5.14 -10.46
N ASP A 124 -22.85 -5.05 -11.35
CA ASP A 124 -23.13 -3.84 -12.13
C ASP A 124 -23.50 -2.66 -11.21
N ALA A 125 -24.32 -2.92 -10.18
CA ALA A 125 -24.70 -1.90 -9.20
C ALA A 125 -23.49 -1.42 -8.38
N VAL A 126 -22.62 -2.33 -7.94
CA VAL A 126 -21.36 -1.97 -7.26
C VAL A 126 -20.47 -1.13 -8.17
N SER A 127 -20.37 -1.49 -9.44
CA SER A 127 -19.59 -0.72 -10.43
C SER A 127 -20.14 0.70 -10.58
N HIS A 128 -21.46 0.87 -10.60
CA HIS A 128 -22.08 2.19 -10.61
C HIS A 128 -21.77 2.99 -9.32
N GLU A 129 -21.83 2.37 -8.16
CA GLU A 129 -21.49 3.03 -6.88
C GLU A 129 -20.01 3.44 -6.81
N LEU A 130 -19.10 2.69 -7.45
CA LEU A 130 -17.69 3.09 -7.57
C LEU A 130 -17.52 4.38 -8.38
N ASP A 131 -18.29 4.57 -9.45
CA ASP A 131 -18.27 5.82 -10.24
C ASP A 131 -18.79 7.00 -9.40
N LEU A 132 -19.83 6.77 -8.59
CA LEU A 132 -20.34 7.79 -7.66
C LEU A 132 -19.32 8.13 -6.57
N TYR A 133 -18.62 7.12 -6.05
CA TYR A 133 -17.54 7.31 -5.09
C TYR A 133 -16.40 8.15 -5.70
N ASP A 134 -15.93 7.78 -6.91
CA ASP A 134 -14.85 8.47 -7.62
C ASP A 134 -15.18 9.94 -7.90
N THR A 135 -16.43 10.23 -8.24
CA THR A 135 -16.92 11.59 -8.51
C THR A 135 -17.31 12.38 -7.26
N CYS A 136 -17.16 11.79 -6.06
CA CYS A 136 -17.59 12.39 -4.80
C CYS A 136 -19.08 12.78 -4.83
N TYR A 137 -19.93 12.00 -5.49
CA TYR A 137 -21.32 12.34 -5.66
C TYR A 137 -22.12 12.24 -4.34
N ARG A 138 -23.24 12.99 -4.24
CA ARG A 138 -24.14 13.02 -3.07
C ARG A 138 -23.40 13.31 -1.74
N GLY A 139 -23.59 12.45 -0.74
CA GLY A 139 -23.10 12.65 0.63
C GLY A 139 -21.57 12.69 0.70
N MET A 140 -20.88 11.99 -0.21
CA MET A 140 -19.41 11.98 -0.24
C MET A 140 -18.84 13.36 -0.58
N GLY A 141 -19.53 14.16 -1.37
CA GLY A 141 -19.09 15.51 -1.79
C GLY A 141 -19.42 16.61 -0.78
N GLN A 142 -20.16 16.31 0.28
CA GLN A 142 -20.50 17.31 1.29
C GLN A 142 -19.23 17.84 1.96
N PRO A 143 -19.14 19.14 2.27
CA PRO A 143 -17.95 19.73 2.88
C PRO A 143 -17.52 19.02 4.18
N VAL A 144 -18.49 18.53 4.97
CA VAL A 144 -18.19 17.76 6.19
C VAL A 144 -17.55 16.41 5.87
N ALA A 145 -18.05 15.68 4.88
CA ALA A 145 -17.49 14.40 4.45
C ALA A 145 -16.07 14.61 3.92
N VAL A 146 -15.86 15.61 3.05
CA VAL A 146 -14.53 15.95 2.49
C VAL A 146 -13.51 16.24 3.60
N ARG A 147 -13.87 17.05 4.62
CA ARG A 147 -12.98 17.32 5.76
C ARG A 147 -12.72 16.10 6.64
N ALA A 148 -13.65 15.14 6.66
CA ALA A 148 -13.58 13.96 7.51
C ALA A 148 -12.78 12.79 6.89
N ARG A 149 -12.55 12.79 5.57
CA ARG A 149 -11.92 11.66 4.82
C ARG A 149 -10.59 11.18 5.39
N THR A 150 -9.81 12.05 6.03
CA THR A 150 -8.49 11.73 6.60
C THR A 150 -8.48 11.61 8.12
N THR A 151 -9.57 11.96 8.79
CA THR A 151 -9.65 12.03 10.25
C THR A 151 -10.57 10.97 10.84
N MET A 152 -11.55 10.50 10.08
CA MET A 152 -12.36 9.35 10.45
C MET A 152 -11.56 8.06 10.28
N ARG A 153 -11.71 7.16 11.26
CA ARG A 153 -11.15 5.81 11.17
C ARG A 153 -11.99 5.01 10.15
N PRO A 154 -11.37 4.12 9.36
CA PRO A 154 -12.12 3.13 8.58
C PRO A 154 -13.01 2.28 9.48
#